data_AF-A0AAU2G4C4-F1
#
_entry.id   AF-A0AAU2G4C4-F1
#
_cell.length_a   1.000
_cell.length_b   1.000
_cell.length_c   1.000
_cell.angle_alpha   90.00
_cell.angle_beta   90.00
_cell.angle_gamma   90.00
#
_symmetry.space_group_name_H-M   'P 1'
#
loop_
_entity.id
_entity.type
_entity.pdbx_description
1 polymer ?
#
loop_
_entity_poly.entity_id
_entity_poly.type
_entity_poly.pdbx_seq_one_letter_code
_entity_poly.pdbx_strand_id
1 'polypeptide(L)'
;MMAAHPPAPAGARELTEDGIAQYLADTESIDGLVAGGYLAGHDGRLIAEQLRAPQLERALTHSVCHAVQPDVDNFYQEDGEPDAGWQQRRARTVRDHCTVCPVRAACAELALRHDDTVGVRGGLAPEELTSRLVAETTRLERARAEDERAVEEQHARIAAGAELQRLSGQYLGTSGKPEKRRENIENIREAARKRDELIAAHRRAAGWTVAA
;
A
#
# COMPACT_ATOMS: atom_id res chain seq x y z
N MET A 1 40.96 -26.13 1.36
CA MET A 1 40.21 -25.12 2.14
C MET A 1 39.93 -23.96 1.20
N MET A 2 38.74 -23.91 0.60
CA MET A 2 38.34 -22.78 -0.24
C MET A 2 37.77 -21.70 0.66
N ALA A 3 38.44 -20.54 0.66
CA ALA A 3 37.96 -19.36 1.37
C ALA A 3 36.70 -18.86 0.66
N ALA A 4 35.55 -19.04 1.30
CA ALA A 4 34.30 -18.42 0.89
C ALA A 4 34.51 -16.90 0.89
N HIS A 5 34.38 -16.28 -0.27
CA HIS A 5 34.31 -14.83 -0.37
C HIS A 5 33.04 -14.35 0.35
N PRO A 6 33.13 -13.31 1.19
CA PRO A 6 31.93 -12.68 1.72
C PRO A 6 31.08 -12.16 0.56
N PRO A 7 29.73 -12.27 0.64
CA PRO A 7 28.87 -11.69 -0.37
C PRO A 7 29.14 -10.20 -0.48
N ALA A 8 29.28 -9.70 -1.71
CA ALA A 8 29.39 -8.28 -1.96
C ALA A 8 28.19 -7.56 -1.31
N PRO A 9 28.42 -6.46 -0.58
CA PRO A 9 27.32 -5.67 -0.04
C PRO A 9 26.40 -5.25 -1.19
N ALA A 10 25.09 -5.39 -0.97
CA ALA A 10 24.06 -4.89 -1.86
C ALA A 10 24.47 -3.50 -2.35
N GLY A 11 24.49 -3.33 -3.68
CA GLY A 11 25.08 -2.16 -4.34
C GLY A 11 24.70 -0.88 -3.60
N ALA A 12 25.71 -0.03 -3.38
CA ALA A 12 25.55 1.25 -2.70
C ALA A 12 24.30 1.95 -3.24
N ARG A 13 23.20 1.86 -2.49
CA ARG A 13 22.01 2.68 -2.70
C ARG A 13 22.57 4.10 -2.59
N GLU A 14 22.57 4.83 -3.71
CA GLU A 14 22.84 6.27 -3.63
C GLU A 14 21.95 6.82 -2.52
N LEU A 15 22.54 7.58 -1.59
CA LEU A 15 21.83 8.21 -0.48
C LEU A 15 21.01 9.40 -1.01
N THR A 16 20.13 9.14 -1.98
CA THR A 16 19.12 10.07 -2.44
C THR A 16 17.95 10.09 -1.46
N GLU A 17 17.22 11.20 -1.43
CA GLU A 17 16.01 11.33 -0.61
C GLU A 17 14.99 10.22 -0.93
N ASP A 18 14.84 9.88 -2.22
CA ASP A 18 14.00 8.77 -2.68
C ASP A 18 14.50 7.40 -2.17
N GLY A 19 15.82 7.19 -2.15
CA GLY A 19 16.43 5.96 -1.64
C GLY A 19 16.20 5.77 -0.14
N ILE A 20 16.27 6.86 0.63
CA ILE A 20 15.98 6.87 2.07
C ILE A 20 14.49 6.65 2.31
N ALA A 21 13.62 7.33 1.56
CA ALA A 21 12.17 7.18 1.68
C ALA A 21 11.72 5.75 1.36
N GLN A 22 12.26 5.14 0.30
CA GLN A 22 12.01 3.74 -0.04
C GLN A 22 12.48 2.80 1.07
N TYR A 23 13.69 3.01 1.59
CA TYR A 23 14.20 2.19 2.69
C TYR A 23 13.27 2.24 3.91
N LEU A 24 12.86 3.45 4.33
CA LEU A 24 11.95 3.60 5.46
C LEU A 24 10.59 2.95 5.21
N ALA A 25 10.02 3.11 4.00
CA ALA A 25 8.76 2.48 3.63
C ALA A 25 8.84 0.93 3.61
N ASP A 26 10.00 0.37 3.26
CA ASP A 26 10.25 -1.07 3.23
C ASP A 26 10.49 -1.67 4.62
N THR A 27 11.16 -0.93 5.51
CA THR A 27 11.65 -1.48 6.80
C THR A 27 10.79 -1.13 8.00
N GLU A 28 10.14 0.04 8.00
CA GLU A 28 9.34 0.49 9.14
C GLU A 28 7.89 0.01 9.03
N SER A 29 7.29 -0.33 10.17
CA SER A 29 5.85 -0.58 10.22
C SER A 29 5.07 0.73 10.07
N ILE A 30 3.81 0.66 9.67
CA ILE A 30 2.94 1.86 9.62
C ILE A 30 2.86 2.54 10.98
N ASP A 31 2.73 1.76 12.06
CA ASP A 31 2.73 2.27 13.42
C ASP A 31 4.05 3.01 13.76
N GLY A 32 5.19 2.47 13.30
CA GLY A 32 6.51 3.10 13.44
C GLY A 32 6.66 4.39 12.64
N LEU A 33 6.20 4.41 11.39
CA LEU A 33 6.20 5.60 10.53
C LEU A 33 5.35 6.73 11.13
N VAL A 34 4.18 6.40 11.66
CA VAL A 34 3.28 7.34 12.33
C VAL A 34 3.93 7.87 13.61
N ALA A 35 4.40 6.99 14.50
CA ALA A 35 5.01 7.38 15.77
C ALA A 35 6.30 8.21 15.58
N GLY A 36 7.06 7.92 14.53
CA GLY A 36 8.26 8.68 14.14
C GLY A 36 7.97 10.02 13.45
N GLY A 37 6.71 10.34 13.16
CA GLY A 37 6.31 11.58 12.49
C GLY A 37 6.66 11.62 11.00
N TYR A 38 7.06 10.49 10.41
CA TYR A 38 7.51 10.39 9.03
C TYR A 38 6.40 10.67 8.00
N LEU A 39 5.12 10.65 8.40
CA LEU A 39 3.98 10.91 7.52
C LEU A 39 3.29 12.26 7.78
N ALA A 40 3.82 13.07 8.70
CA ALA A 40 3.18 14.31 9.15
C ALA A 40 3.63 15.55 8.36
N GLY A 41 4.70 15.44 7.55
CA GLY A 41 5.47 16.56 7.01
C GLY A 41 5.43 16.73 5.49
N HIS A 42 6.17 17.72 4.98
CA HIS A 42 6.48 17.86 3.55
C HIS A 42 7.35 16.68 3.08
N ASP A 43 8.34 16.31 3.88
CA ASP A 43 9.26 15.19 3.61
C ASP A 43 8.55 13.84 3.68
N GLY A 44 7.45 13.78 4.45
CA GLY A 44 6.60 12.59 4.49
C GLY A 44 5.90 12.27 3.19
N ARG A 45 5.87 13.21 2.24
CA ARG A 45 5.36 12.95 0.88
C ARG A 45 6.17 11.86 0.20
N LEU A 46 7.50 11.94 0.23
CA LEU A 46 8.36 10.95 -0.43
C LEU A 46 8.13 9.54 0.11
N ILE A 47 7.91 9.41 1.42
CA ILE A 47 7.60 8.13 2.05
C ILE A 47 6.19 7.65 1.64
N ALA A 48 5.19 8.54 1.70
CA ALA A 48 3.82 8.21 1.30
C ALA A 48 3.75 7.73 -0.17
N GLU A 49 4.53 8.34 -1.06
CA GLU A 49 4.64 7.94 -2.47
C GLU A 49 5.14 6.49 -2.64
N GLN A 50 5.97 5.98 -1.71
CA GLN A 50 6.46 4.59 -1.78
C GLN A 50 5.47 3.58 -1.19
N LEU A 51 4.60 4.00 -0.28
CA LEU A 51 3.60 3.12 0.34
C LEU A 51 2.56 2.64 -0.68
N ARG A 52 2.05 1.43 -0.48
CA ARG A 52 0.94 0.86 -1.25
C ARG A 52 -0.41 1.32 -0.71
N ALA A 53 -1.47 1.28 -1.53
CA ALA A 53 -2.81 1.70 -1.10
C ALA A 53 -3.27 1.11 0.25
N PRO A 54 -3.13 -0.21 0.53
CA PRO A 54 -3.53 -0.76 1.83
C PRO A 54 -2.71 -0.23 3.03
N GLN A 55 -1.43 0.11 2.79
CA GLN A 55 -0.58 0.73 3.80
C GLN A 55 -1.00 2.17 4.08
N LEU A 56 -1.32 2.92 3.03
CA LEU A 56 -1.87 4.27 3.14
C LEU A 56 -3.18 4.23 3.92
N GLU A 57 -4.14 3.40 3.50
CA GLU A 57 -5.43 3.18 4.19
C GLU A 57 -5.25 2.85 5.68
N ARG A 58 -4.34 1.93 6.00
CA ARG A 58 -4.00 1.62 7.39
C ARG A 58 -3.45 2.83 8.13
N ALA A 59 -2.66 3.69 7.50
CA ALA A 59 -2.17 4.90 8.14
C ALA A 59 -3.32 5.86 8.51
N LEU A 60 -4.40 5.95 7.70
CA LEU A 60 -5.53 6.83 8.02
C LEU A 60 -6.26 6.48 9.32
N THR A 61 -6.13 5.26 9.85
CA THR A 61 -6.69 4.91 11.18
C THR A 61 -5.99 5.66 12.32
N HIS A 62 -4.80 6.23 12.07
CA HIS A 62 -4.08 7.10 12.98
C HIS A 62 -4.36 8.59 12.73
N SER A 63 -5.26 8.93 11.81
CA SER A 63 -5.57 10.33 11.52
C SER A 63 -6.34 10.98 12.65
N VAL A 64 -6.14 12.29 12.81
CA VAL A 64 -6.90 13.09 13.78
C VAL A 64 -8.39 13.01 13.48
N CYS A 65 -8.79 13.10 12.21
CA CYS A 65 -10.20 13.02 11.80
C CYS A 65 -10.82 11.65 12.12
N HIS A 66 -10.05 10.56 12.05
CA HIS A 66 -10.54 9.25 12.47
C HIS A 66 -10.80 9.18 13.99
N ALA A 67 -9.92 9.80 14.79
CA ALA A 67 -10.03 9.80 16.24
C ALA A 67 -11.11 10.75 16.78
N VAL A 68 -11.17 11.98 16.27
CA VAL A 68 -12.05 13.04 16.81
C VAL A 68 -13.39 13.14 16.08
N GLN A 69 -13.53 12.50 14.91
CA GLN A 69 -14.73 12.46 14.08
C GLN A 69 -15.37 13.85 13.90
N PRO A 70 -14.64 14.82 13.32
CA PRO A 70 -15.17 16.16 13.09
C PRO A 70 -16.32 16.11 12.09
N ASP A 71 -17.15 17.15 12.09
CA ASP A 71 -18.21 17.30 11.09
C ASP A 71 -17.59 17.30 9.68
N VAL A 72 -18.12 16.43 8.82
CA VAL A 72 -17.65 16.19 7.46
C VAL A 72 -17.80 17.46 6.63
N ASP A 73 -18.84 18.25 6.87
CA ASP A 73 -19.12 19.49 6.12
C ASP A 73 -18.01 20.53 6.29
N ASN A 74 -17.18 20.43 7.35
CA ASN A 74 -16.02 21.31 7.51
C ASN A 74 -14.92 21.10 6.45
N PHE A 75 -14.95 19.98 5.74
CA PHE A 75 -13.97 19.61 4.73
C PHE A 75 -14.44 19.93 3.31
N TYR A 76 -15.70 20.34 3.12
CA TYR A 76 -16.30 20.60 1.81
C TYR A 76 -16.86 22.03 1.75
N GLN A 77 -16.83 22.62 0.55
CA GLN A 77 -17.56 23.85 0.29
C GLN A 77 -19.04 23.53 0.12
N GLU A 78 -19.91 24.28 0.81
CA GLU A 78 -21.35 24.10 0.69
C GLU A 78 -21.89 24.73 -0.61
N ASP A 79 -23.02 24.21 -1.10
CA ASP A 79 -23.70 24.75 -2.26
C ASP A 79 -24.12 26.20 -2.03
N GLY A 80 -23.56 27.11 -2.84
CA GLY A 80 -23.82 28.56 -2.73
C GLY A 80 -23.03 29.26 -1.63
N GLU A 81 -22.11 28.58 -0.94
CA GLU A 81 -21.19 29.23 0.01
C GLU A 81 -20.23 30.16 -0.75
N PRO A 82 -20.16 31.46 -0.37
CA PRO A 82 -19.19 32.38 -0.96
C PRO A 82 -17.76 31.93 -0.67
N ASP A 83 -16.87 32.04 -1.66
CA ASP A 83 -15.47 31.60 -1.55
C ASP A 83 -14.74 32.16 -0.31
N ALA A 84 -15.02 33.40 0.08
CA ALA A 84 -14.41 33.99 1.27
C ALA A 84 -14.83 33.28 2.58
N GLY A 85 -16.09 32.86 2.68
CA GLY A 85 -16.61 32.08 3.81
C GLY A 85 -15.96 30.69 3.86
N TRP A 86 -15.94 30.04 2.69
CA TRP A 86 -15.28 28.74 2.53
C TRP A 86 -13.80 28.81 2.89
N GLN A 87 -13.05 29.78 2.37
CA GLN A 87 -11.63 29.95 2.67
C GLN A 87 -11.35 30.09 4.17
N GLN A 88 -12.20 30.83 4.89
CA GLN A 88 -12.06 30.98 6.34
C GLN A 88 -12.32 29.66 7.08
N ARG A 89 -13.39 28.93 6.71
CA ARG A 89 -13.72 27.63 7.29
C ARG A 89 -12.63 26.60 7.00
N ARG A 90 -12.21 26.47 5.75
CA ARG A 90 -11.10 25.65 5.31
C ARG A 90 -9.82 25.90 6.10
N ALA A 91 -9.42 27.15 6.26
CA ALA A 91 -8.21 27.50 7.02
C ALA A 91 -8.29 27.07 8.49
N ARG A 92 -9.48 27.09 9.08
CA ARG A 92 -9.74 26.58 10.43
C ARG A 92 -9.66 25.05 10.46
N THR A 93 -10.38 24.37 9.56
CA THR A 93 -10.36 22.89 9.42
C THR A 93 -8.94 22.35 9.25
N VAL A 94 -8.15 22.97 8.37
CA VAL A 94 -6.75 22.59 8.16
C VAL A 94 -5.93 22.74 9.44
N ARG A 95 -6.08 23.88 10.14
CA ARG A 95 -5.33 24.16 11.38
C ARG A 95 -5.68 23.18 12.50
N ASP A 96 -6.97 22.96 12.70
CA ASP A 96 -7.49 22.21 13.85
C ASP A 96 -7.30 20.69 13.67
N HIS A 97 -7.26 20.22 12.41
CA HIS A 97 -7.20 18.79 12.13
C HIS A 97 -5.97 18.38 11.32
N CYS A 98 -5.69 19.02 10.18
CA CYS A 98 -4.68 18.54 9.24
C CYS A 98 -3.24 18.92 9.63
N THR A 99 -3.02 20.11 10.20
CA THR A 99 -1.68 20.60 10.57
C THR A 99 -1.01 19.71 11.62
N VAL A 100 -1.80 19.19 12.56
CA VAL A 100 -1.35 18.31 13.65
C VAL A 100 -1.52 16.82 13.33
N CYS A 101 -2.03 16.47 12.15
CA CYS A 101 -2.30 15.08 11.79
C CYS A 101 -0.99 14.34 11.46
N PRO A 102 -0.71 13.20 12.12
CA PRO A 102 0.55 12.47 11.91
C PRO A 102 0.62 11.77 10.55
N VAL A 103 -0.51 11.71 9.81
CA VAL A 103 -0.64 10.99 8.53
C VAL A 103 -1.11 11.89 7.40
N ARG A 104 -0.88 13.20 7.48
CA ARG A 104 -1.36 14.14 6.46
C ARG A 104 -0.80 13.82 5.07
N ALA A 105 0.47 13.39 4.97
CA ALA A 105 1.10 13.05 3.70
C ALA A 105 0.44 11.80 3.09
N ALA A 106 0.17 10.78 3.91
CA ALA A 106 -0.53 9.58 3.46
C ALA A 106 -1.97 9.89 3.00
N CYS A 107 -2.68 10.76 3.73
CA CYS A 107 -4.01 11.21 3.35
C CYS A 107 -4.03 11.96 2.00
N ALA A 108 -3.06 12.85 1.77
CA ALA A 108 -2.94 13.55 0.49
C ALA A 108 -2.59 12.60 -0.67
N GLU A 109 -1.62 11.70 -0.48
CA GLU A 109 -1.23 10.74 -1.53
C GLU A 109 -2.38 9.79 -1.87
N LEU A 110 -3.11 9.27 -0.87
CA LEU A 110 -4.25 8.39 -1.12
C LEU A 110 -5.37 9.12 -1.88
N ALA A 111 -5.66 10.37 -1.51
CA ALA A 111 -6.63 11.19 -2.22
C ALA A 111 -6.23 11.38 -3.70
N LEU A 112 -4.96 11.69 -3.98
CA LEU A 112 -4.44 11.80 -5.34
C LEU A 112 -4.52 10.47 -6.11
N ARG A 113 -4.29 9.33 -5.47
CA ARG A 113 -4.44 8.01 -6.11
C ARG A 113 -5.89 7.64 -6.44
N HIS A 114 -6.87 8.18 -5.73
CA HIS A 114 -8.29 7.95 -6.00
C HIS A 114 -8.97 9.05 -6.80
N ASP A 115 -8.21 10.03 -7.32
CA ASP A 115 -8.77 11.23 -7.97
C ASP A 115 -9.74 12.01 -7.04
N ASP A 116 -9.62 11.84 -5.72
CA ASP A 116 -10.44 12.50 -4.70
C ASP A 116 -9.89 13.90 -4.41
N THR A 117 -10.17 14.81 -5.34
CA THR A 117 -9.75 16.21 -5.28
C THR A 117 -10.82 17.11 -4.64
N VAL A 118 -11.95 16.53 -4.20
CA VAL A 118 -13.08 17.29 -3.67
C VAL A 118 -12.93 17.49 -2.17
N GLY A 119 -12.89 18.76 -1.75
CA GLY A 119 -12.71 19.14 -0.36
C GLY A 119 -11.24 19.13 0.10
N VAL A 120 -11.03 19.17 1.42
CA VAL A 120 -9.70 19.19 2.03
C VAL A 120 -9.19 17.76 2.25
N ARG A 121 -7.98 17.46 1.77
CA ARG A 121 -7.29 16.17 2.01
C ARG A 121 -5.83 16.40 2.38
N GLY A 122 -5.38 15.80 3.48
CA GLY A 122 -4.01 15.97 3.96
C GLY A 122 -3.59 17.43 4.23
N GLY A 123 -4.57 18.33 4.43
CA GLY A 123 -4.34 19.76 4.57
C GLY A 123 -4.26 20.56 3.26
N LEU A 124 -4.40 19.90 2.11
CA LEU A 124 -4.45 20.53 0.79
C LEU A 124 -5.88 20.94 0.45
N ALA A 125 -6.01 22.10 -0.18
CA ALA A 125 -7.24 22.59 -0.77
C ALA A 125 -7.60 21.86 -2.07
N PRO A 126 -8.87 21.90 -2.51
CA PRO A 126 -9.30 21.29 -3.78
C PRO A 126 -8.48 21.74 -5.00
N GLU A 127 -8.14 23.03 -5.06
CA GLU A 127 -7.39 23.62 -6.17
C GLU A 127 -5.93 23.12 -6.19
N GLU A 128 -5.35 22.90 -5.00
CA GLU A 128 -4.00 22.37 -4.84
C GLU A 128 -3.94 20.88 -5.20
N LEU A 129 -4.94 20.10 -4.77
CA LEU A 129 -5.08 18.68 -5.13
C LEU A 129 -5.23 18.52 -6.64
N THR A 130 -6.10 19.33 -7.26
CA THR A 130 -6.30 19.33 -8.73
C THR A 130 -5.00 19.66 -9.46
N SER A 131 -4.28 20.70 -9.01
CA SER A 131 -3.01 21.10 -9.60
C SER A 131 -1.95 19.99 -9.50
N ARG A 132 -1.87 19.33 -8.34
CA ARG A 132 -0.95 18.19 -8.13
C ARG A 132 -1.32 16.98 -8.98
N LEU A 133 -2.61 16.64 -9.06
CA LEU A 133 -3.08 15.52 -9.86
C LEU A 133 -2.65 15.67 -11.33
N VAL A 134 -2.78 16.88 -11.89
CA VAL A 134 -2.32 17.20 -13.25
C VAL A 134 -0.79 17.17 -13.36
N ALA A 135 -0.08 17.75 -12.40
CA ALA A 135 1.38 17.80 -12.45
C ALA A 135 2.04 16.41 -12.30
N GLU A 136 1.39 15.49 -11.57
CA GLU A 136 1.95 14.19 -11.18
C GLU A 136 1.24 13.00 -11.84
N THR A 137 0.44 13.22 -12.89
CA THR A 137 -0.41 12.19 -13.52
C THR A 137 0.37 10.92 -13.85
N THR A 138 1.50 11.01 -14.55
CA THR A 138 2.31 9.84 -14.92
C THR A 138 2.86 9.08 -13.70
N ARG A 139 3.22 9.78 -12.62
CA ARG A 139 3.68 9.15 -11.38
C ARG A 139 2.54 8.39 -10.71
N LEU A 140 1.37 9.02 -10.62
CA LEU A 140 0.17 8.45 -10.00
C LEU A 140 -0.36 7.25 -10.78
N GLU A 141 -0.37 7.30 -12.11
CA GLU A 141 -0.71 6.15 -12.97
C GLU A 141 0.19 4.95 -12.69
N ARG A 142 1.50 5.17 -12.58
CA ARG A 142 2.44 4.10 -12.21
C ARG A 142 2.17 3.56 -10.80
N ALA A 143 1.91 4.43 -9.83
CA ALA A 143 1.61 4.03 -8.46
C ALA A 143 0.32 3.19 -8.38
N ARG A 144 -0.74 3.58 -9.11
CA ARG A 144 -2.00 2.82 -9.23
C ARG A 144 -1.77 1.47 -9.88
N ALA A 145 -1.02 1.41 -10.99
CA ALA A 145 -0.70 0.14 -11.66
C ALA A 145 0.10 -0.80 -10.74
N GLU A 146 0.98 -0.28 -9.90
CA GLU A 146 1.67 -1.06 -8.87
C GLU A 146 0.73 -1.58 -7.78
N ASP A 147 -0.21 -0.77 -7.32
CA ASP A 147 -1.22 -1.18 -6.34
C ASP A 147 -2.12 -2.28 -6.91
N GLU A 148 -2.58 -2.14 -8.15
CA GLU A 148 -3.37 -3.17 -8.86
C GLU A 148 -2.59 -4.48 -8.99
N ARG A 149 -1.33 -4.43 -9.45
CA ARG A 149 -0.48 -5.62 -9.54
C ARG A 149 -0.31 -6.31 -8.18
N ALA A 150 -0.10 -5.55 -7.11
CA ALA A 150 0.06 -6.12 -5.78
C ALA A 150 -1.22 -6.85 -5.30
N VAL A 151 -2.39 -6.29 -5.60
CA VAL A 151 -3.70 -6.92 -5.32
C VAL A 151 -3.88 -8.19 -6.15
N GLU A 152 -3.60 -8.14 -7.46
CA GLU A 152 -3.69 -9.31 -8.34
C GLU A 152 -2.77 -10.45 -7.88
N GLU A 153 -1.53 -10.14 -7.53
CA GLU A 153 -0.58 -11.13 -7.02
C GLU A 153 -1.06 -11.75 -5.70
N GLN A 154 -1.62 -10.95 -4.79
CA GLN A 154 -2.20 -11.45 -3.55
C GLN A 154 -3.40 -12.36 -3.81
N HIS A 155 -4.32 -11.95 -4.69
CA HIS A 155 -5.46 -12.76 -5.09
C HIS A 155 -5.02 -14.09 -5.74
N ALA A 156 -4.03 -14.06 -6.62
CA ALA A 156 -3.48 -15.25 -7.25
C ALA A 156 -2.91 -16.24 -6.20
N ARG A 157 -2.20 -15.73 -5.19
CA ARG A 157 -1.68 -16.55 -4.07
C ARG A 157 -2.80 -17.19 -3.26
N ILE A 158 -3.81 -16.42 -2.88
CA ILE A 158 -4.96 -16.91 -2.10
C ILE A 158 -5.73 -17.95 -2.91
N ALA A 159 -6.02 -17.68 -4.19
CA ALA A 159 -6.72 -18.58 -5.08
C ALA A 159 -5.96 -19.91 -5.27
N ALA A 160 -4.64 -19.87 -5.44
CA ALA A 160 -3.82 -21.08 -5.54
C ALA A 160 -3.86 -21.92 -4.24
N GLY A 161 -3.86 -21.28 -3.08
CA GLY A 161 -4.03 -21.95 -1.79
C GLY A 161 -5.41 -22.61 -1.64
N ALA A 162 -6.46 -21.88 -2.00
CA ALA A 162 -7.84 -22.37 -1.96
C ALA A 162 -8.05 -23.56 -2.91
N GLU A 163 -7.47 -23.51 -4.11
CA GLU A 163 -7.57 -24.59 -5.09
C GLU A 163 -6.90 -25.87 -4.59
N LEU A 164 -5.71 -25.78 -4.00
CA LEU A 164 -5.04 -26.93 -3.40
C LEU A 164 -5.88 -27.54 -2.26
N GLN A 165 -6.48 -26.70 -1.42
CA GLN A 165 -7.36 -27.15 -0.34
C GLN A 165 -8.61 -27.85 -0.90
N ARG A 166 -9.23 -27.27 -1.92
CA ARG A 166 -10.40 -27.85 -2.61
C ARG A 166 -10.10 -29.22 -3.18
N LEU A 167 -8.99 -29.35 -3.93
CA LEU A 167 -8.56 -30.63 -4.50
C LEU A 167 -8.25 -31.65 -3.39
N SER A 168 -7.53 -31.25 -2.35
CA SER A 168 -7.19 -32.15 -1.24
C SER A 168 -8.44 -32.65 -0.50
N GLY A 169 -9.43 -31.77 -0.27
CA GLY A 169 -10.67 -32.11 0.42
C GLY A 169 -11.64 -32.99 -0.39
N GLN A 170 -11.63 -32.88 -1.73
CA GLN A 170 -12.46 -33.70 -2.60
C GLN A 170 -12.05 -35.19 -2.63
N TYR A 171 -10.84 -35.52 -2.18
CA TYR A 171 -10.25 -36.85 -2.40
C TYR A 171 -9.91 -37.63 -1.12
N LEU A 172 -10.67 -37.42 -0.04
CA LEU A 172 -10.52 -38.15 1.24
C LEU A 172 -10.98 -39.63 1.21
N GLY A 173 -11.29 -40.21 0.04
CA GLY A 173 -11.80 -41.58 -0.10
C GLY A 173 -10.91 -42.49 -0.96
N THR A 174 -10.61 -43.69 -0.47
CA THR A 174 -9.79 -44.69 -1.18
C THR A 174 -10.56 -45.52 -2.22
N SER A 175 -11.89 -45.40 -2.26
CA SER A 175 -12.81 -46.26 -3.04
C SER A 175 -12.89 -45.97 -4.55
N GLY A 176 -12.05 -45.08 -5.09
CA GLY A 176 -12.01 -44.74 -6.52
C GLY A 176 -11.17 -45.68 -7.38
N LYS A 177 -11.41 -45.65 -8.70
CA LYS A 177 -10.59 -46.37 -9.70
C LYS A 177 -9.11 -45.96 -9.61
N PRO A 178 -8.15 -46.89 -9.76
CA PRO A 178 -6.72 -46.58 -9.67
C PRO A 178 -6.24 -45.48 -10.62
N GLU A 179 -6.79 -45.39 -11.82
CA GLU A 179 -6.46 -44.37 -12.82
C GLU A 179 -6.85 -42.98 -12.33
N LYS A 180 -8.08 -42.84 -11.82
CA LYS A 180 -8.58 -41.58 -11.26
C LYS A 180 -7.77 -41.13 -10.04
N ARG A 181 -7.29 -42.07 -9.21
CA ARG A 181 -6.39 -41.74 -8.09
C ARG A 181 -5.06 -41.15 -8.57
N ARG A 182 -4.47 -41.68 -9.65
CA ARG A 182 -3.22 -41.15 -10.23
C ARG A 182 -3.42 -39.74 -10.78
N GLU A 183 -4.48 -39.53 -11.56
CA GLU A 183 -4.87 -38.22 -12.09
C GLU A 183 -5.07 -37.19 -10.96
N ASN A 184 -5.77 -37.56 -9.89
CA ASN A 184 -5.98 -36.67 -8.73
C ASN A 184 -4.67 -36.30 -8.02
N ILE A 185 -3.76 -37.27 -7.84
CA ILE A 185 -2.44 -37.02 -7.26
C ILE A 185 -1.64 -36.05 -8.12
N GLU A 186 -1.70 -36.20 -9.45
CA GLU A 186 -1.05 -35.29 -10.40
C GLU A 186 -1.63 -33.88 -10.30
N ASN A 187 -2.96 -33.74 -10.27
CA ASN A 187 -3.64 -32.45 -10.10
C ASN A 187 -3.25 -31.77 -8.77
N ILE A 188 -3.22 -32.51 -7.66
CA ILE A 188 -2.78 -31.97 -6.36
C ILE A 188 -1.33 -31.52 -6.43
N ARG A 189 -0.44 -32.33 -7.04
CA ARG A 189 0.98 -31.98 -7.18
C ARG A 189 1.16 -30.72 -8.02
N GLU A 190 0.39 -30.56 -9.09
CA GLU A 190 0.42 -29.37 -9.93
C GLU A 190 -0.07 -28.13 -9.19
N ALA A 191 -1.21 -28.22 -8.51
CA ALA A 191 -1.73 -27.12 -7.68
C ALA A 191 -0.74 -26.71 -6.57
N ALA A 192 -0.10 -27.69 -5.93
CA ALA A 192 0.94 -27.44 -4.94
C ALA A 192 2.15 -26.71 -5.54
N ARG A 193 2.66 -27.15 -6.71
CA ARG A 193 3.75 -26.45 -7.41
C ARG A 193 3.40 -25.02 -7.73
N LYS A 194 2.21 -24.77 -8.30
CA LYS A 194 1.75 -23.41 -8.63
C LYS A 194 1.68 -22.51 -7.41
N ARG A 195 1.12 -22.99 -6.30
CA ARG A 195 1.09 -22.25 -5.02
C ARG A 195 2.51 -21.92 -4.56
N ASP A 196 3.40 -22.90 -4.57
CA ASP A 196 4.76 -22.75 -4.06
C ASP A 196 5.59 -21.79 -4.93
N GLU A 197 5.40 -21.80 -6.25
CA GLU A 197 5.99 -20.84 -7.17
C GLU A 197 5.57 -19.40 -6.86
N LEU A 198 4.27 -19.16 -6.63
CA LEU A 198 3.74 -17.84 -6.28
C LEU A 198 4.23 -17.37 -4.90
N ILE A 199 4.30 -18.27 -3.91
CA ILE A 199 4.87 -17.96 -2.59
C ILE A 199 6.36 -17.63 -2.71
N ALA A 200 7.10 -18.40 -3.49
CA ALA A 200 8.53 -18.19 -3.69
C ALA A 200 8.80 -16.87 -4.43
N ALA A 201 7.98 -16.52 -5.43
CA ALA A 201 8.04 -15.23 -6.12
C ALA A 201 7.82 -14.07 -5.15
N HIS A 202 6.77 -14.15 -4.32
CA HIS A 202 6.48 -13.15 -3.30
C HIS A 202 7.60 -12.99 -2.28
N ARG A 203 8.15 -14.11 -1.78
CA ARG A 203 9.30 -14.10 -0.86
C ARG A 203 10.50 -13.39 -1.48
N ARG A 204 10.85 -13.71 -2.73
CA ARG A 204 11.95 -13.03 -3.44
C ARG A 204 11.69 -11.53 -3.57
N ALA A 205 10.47 -11.13 -3.94
CA ALA A 205 10.09 -9.72 -4.04
C ALA A 205 10.18 -9.00 -2.69
N ALA A 206 9.85 -9.67 -1.59
CA ALA A 206 9.98 -9.16 -0.22
C ALA A 206 11.42 -9.24 0.34
N GLY A 207 12.41 -9.65 -0.46
CA GLY A 207 13.81 -9.78 -0.03
C GLY A 207 14.10 -11.00 0.83
N TRP A 208 13.19 -11.97 0.94
CA TRP A 208 13.40 -13.21 1.68
C TRP A 208 14.20 -14.19 0.81
N THR A 209 15.50 -14.34 1.10
CA THR A 209 16.31 -15.40 0.50
C THR A 209 16.09 -16.72 1.22
N VAL A 210 16.15 -17.84 0.48
CA VAL A 210 16.13 -19.19 1.07
C VAL A 210 17.34 -19.28 2.00
N ALA A 211 17.12 -19.68 3.27
CA ALA A 211 18.22 -19.94 4.19
C ALA A 211 19.18 -20.95 3.54
N ALA A 212 20.46 -20.58 3.47
CA ALA A 212 21.52 -21.37 2.86
C ALA A 212 21.78 -22.67 3.64
#